data_AF-A0A0L0UPZ2-F1
#
_entry.id   AF-A0A0L0UPZ2-F1
#
_cell.length_a   1.000
_cell.length_b   1.000
_cell.length_c   1.000
_cell.angle_alpha   90.00
_cell.angle_beta   90.00
_cell.angle_gamma   90.00
#
_symmetry.space_group_name_H-M   'P 1'
#
loop_
_entity.id
_entity.type
_entity.pdbx_description
1 polymer ?
#
loop_
_entity_poly.entity_id
_entity_poly.type
_entity_poly.pdbx_seq_one_letter_code
_entity_poly.pdbx_strand_id
1 'polypeptide(L)'
;MQFAWTLQGMELDAALQLHLWTLPELRRQIVTILDLLDPHKFLKDPGSRLRLILEIQSELSHTLDRIIIYAIHILCPLPIYSPSGRRDDQHLQECKQFRLRGLHDHLTQALLRAINIVCCESDFLIQQLILSTDMKDGDSHVALSRKCLLSRESPLMTSIESGIEWLKGSDFDIVQVGWSKEVLGYNKSLETILDLVDKTINSTKRNNGRQTKKIDKFVIQLAKLAIIIIKLLRLFFNKLSVRGMNRKRLPMFSKMCSEDLDAVAKVAVNLGGELHQMAGMLKAAHSASAHICQHLTETIQNIDTYTTKSLLLILTYFLPIIPDTNGCPTQNYYRAWFDTWKTLFTIANNNFLHAVQVFQSNGL
;
A
#
# COMPACT_ATOMS: atom_id res chain seq x y z
N MET A 1 -25.72 -9.28 26.98
CA MET A 1 -25.84 -7.89 26.51
C MET A 1 -24.88 -6.96 27.25
N GLN A 2 -24.88 -6.92 28.59
CA GLN A 2 -24.02 -6.03 29.40
C GLN A 2 -22.50 -6.18 29.13
N PHE A 3 -22.01 -7.41 28.91
CA PHE A 3 -20.60 -7.69 28.56
C PHE A 3 -20.17 -7.18 27.17
N ALA A 4 -21.08 -7.10 26.20
CA ALA A 4 -20.74 -6.63 24.85
C ALA A 4 -20.57 -5.10 24.83
N TRP A 5 -21.39 -4.38 25.60
CA TRP A 5 -21.27 -2.93 25.78
C TRP A 5 -19.98 -2.54 26.49
N THR A 6 -19.52 -3.34 27.46
CA THR A 6 -18.27 -3.08 28.17
C THR A 6 -17.04 -3.29 27.27
N LEU A 7 -17.04 -4.30 26.41
CA LEU A 7 -15.93 -4.55 25.48
C LEU A 7 -15.82 -3.44 24.44
N GLN A 8 -16.96 -3.03 23.85
CA GLN A 8 -17.01 -1.94 22.88
C GLN A 8 -16.53 -0.60 23.45
N GLY A 9 -16.87 -0.31 24.71
CA GLY A 9 -16.39 0.87 25.41
C GLY A 9 -14.87 0.86 25.63
N MET A 10 -14.29 -0.30 25.94
CA MET A 10 -12.83 -0.47 26.09
C MET A 10 -12.10 -0.28 24.76
N GLU A 11 -12.64 -0.80 23.66
CA GLU A 11 -12.07 -0.63 22.32
C GLU A 11 -12.04 0.86 21.91
N LEU A 12 -13.12 1.60 22.15
CA LEU A 12 -13.17 3.04 21.88
C LEU A 12 -12.17 3.82 22.73
N ASP A 13 -12.08 3.54 24.03
CA ASP A 13 -11.11 4.21 24.89
C ASP A 13 -9.68 3.92 24.46
N ALA A 14 -9.34 2.67 24.14
CA ALA A 14 -8.03 2.31 23.60
C ALA A 14 -7.72 3.05 22.28
N ALA A 15 -8.70 3.16 21.37
CA ALA A 15 -8.54 3.90 20.12
C ALA A 15 -8.27 5.39 20.37
N LEU A 16 -9.00 6.01 21.31
CA LEU A 16 -8.76 7.39 21.73
C LEU A 16 -7.38 7.56 22.35
N GLN A 17 -6.98 6.63 23.25
CA GLN A 17 -5.67 6.62 23.91
C GLN A 17 -4.51 6.52 22.90
N LEU A 18 -4.67 5.71 21.87
CA LEU A 18 -3.72 5.61 20.76
C LEU A 18 -3.63 6.89 19.95
N HIS A 19 -4.78 7.47 19.58
CA HIS A 19 -4.86 8.63 18.70
C HIS A 19 -4.30 9.90 19.33
N LEU A 20 -4.76 10.25 20.53
CA LEU A 20 -4.53 11.57 21.10
C LEU A 20 -3.24 11.64 21.93
N TRP A 21 -2.71 10.51 22.40
CA TRP A 21 -1.55 10.49 23.30
C TRP A 21 -0.44 9.56 22.81
N THR A 22 -0.72 8.28 22.58
CA THR A 22 0.34 7.28 22.37
C THR A 22 1.11 7.49 21.07
N LEU A 23 0.42 7.65 19.93
CA LEU A 23 1.08 7.88 18.64
C LEU A 23 1.75 9.26 18.52
N PRO A 24 1.15 10.37 19.01
CA PRO A 24 1.83 11.66 19.09
C PRO A 24 3.08 11.64 19.98
N GLU A 25 3.03 10.95 21.12
CA GLU A 25 4.18 10.81 22.02
C GLU A 25 5.31 10.02 21.36
N LEU A 26 4.97 8.89 20.73
CA LEU A 26 5.93 8.10 19.95
C LEU A 26 6.64 8.96 18.88
N ARG A 27 5.87 9.78 18.15
CA ARG A 27 6.42 10.71 17.16
C ARG A 27 7.44 11.66 17.81
N ARG A 28 7.08 12.27 18.93
CA ARG A 28 7.95 13.21 19.66
C ARG A 28 9.25 12.52 20.09
N GLN A 29 9.15 11.37 20.74
CA GLN A 29 10.31 10.60 21.23
C GLN A 29 11.28 10.28 20.10
N ILE A 30 10.78 9.82 18.95
CA ILE A 30 11.63 9.47 17.82
C ILE A 30 12.29 10.70 17.20
N VAL A 31 11.56 11.79 17.00
CA VAL A 31 12.16 13.05 16.51
C VAL A 31 13.27 13.52 17.44
N THR A 32 13.06 13.44 18.76
CA THR A 32 14.08 13.83 19.74
C THR A 32 15.32 12.94 19.67
N ILE A 33 15.16 11.61 19.58
CA ILE A 33 16.28 10.68 19.38
C ILE A 33 17.06 11.03 18.10
N LEU A 34 16.36 11.31 17.00
CA LEU A 34 16.99 11.66 15.72
C LEU A 34 17.79 12.97 15.77
N ASP A 35 17.41 13.96 16.58
CA ASP A 35 18.19 15.20 16.80
C ASP A 35 19.37 14.98 17.76
N LEU A 36 19.19 14.15 18.79
CA LEU A 36 20.26 13.80 19.71
C LEU A 36 21.40 13.03 19.01
N LEU A 37 21.07 12.31 17.93
CA LEU A 37 22.00 11.59 17.07
C LEU A 37 22.59 12.45 15.93
N ASP A 38 22.46 13.77 15.98
CA ASP A 38 23.24 14.65 15.10
C ASP A 38 24.74 14.51 15.40
N PRO A 39 25.57 14.07 14.43
CA PRO A 39 26.99 13.81 14.68
C PRO A 39 27.77 15.00 15.23
N HIS A 40 27.54 16.20 14.69
CA HIS A 40 28.27 17.40 15.08
C HIS A 40 27.95 17.85 16.50
N LYS A 41 26.68 17.75 16.90
CA LYS A 41 26.29 18.05 18.26
C LYS A 41 26.65 16.89 19.22
N PHE A 42 26.61 15.65 18.75
CA PHE A 42 26.94 14.45 19.53
C PHE A 42 28.39 14.46 20.01
N LEU A 43 29.33 14.70 19.10
CA LEU A 43 30.77 14.69 19.41
C LEU A 43 31.20 15.81 20.39
N LYS A 44 30.39 16.87 20.56
CA LYS A 44 30.68 17.95 21.51
C LYS A 44 30.45 17.57 22.97
N ASP A 45 29.44 16.74 23.23
CA ASP A 45 29.11 16.26 24.56
C ASP A 45 28.45 14.85 24.49
N PRO A 46 29.25 13.80 24.21
CA PRO A 46 28.73 12.46 24.04
C PRO A 46 28.07 11.92 25.32
N GLY A 47 28.65 12.22 26.48
CA GLY A 47 28.20 11.71 27.78
C GLY A 47 26.79 12.17 28.14
N SER A 48 26.52 13.48 28.07
CA SER A 48 25.18 14.00 28.38
C SER A 48 24.15 13.55 27.35
N ARG A 49 24.53 13.47 26.06
CA ARG A 49 23.62 13.03 25.01
C ARG A 49 23.25 11.56 25.11
N LEU A 50 24.21 10.69 25.41
CA LEU A 50 23.94 9.27 25.67
C LEU A 50 22.99 9.11 26.87
N ARG A 51 23.17 9.91 27.93
CA ARG A 51 22.24 9.90 29.08
C ARG A 51 20.82 10.28 28.66
N LEU A 52 20.65 11.36 27.90
CA LEU A 52 19.33 11.76 27.39
C LEU A 52 18.72 10.71 26.46
N ILE A 53 19.52 10.07 25.60
CA ILE A 53 19.05 8.98 24.74
C ILE A 53 18.54 7.81 25.58
N LEU A 54 19.26 7.41 26.65
CA LEU A 54 18.84 6.34 27.55
C LEU A 54 17.53 6.67 28.29
N GLU A 55 17.37 7.91 28.75
CA GLU A 55 16.12 8.39 29.38
C GLU A 55 14.94 8.27 28.40
N ILE A 56 15.10 8.78 27.17
CA ILE A 56 14.05 8.71 26.14
C ILE A 56 13.80 7.25 25.70
N GLN A 57 14.83 6.40 25.65
CA GLN A 57 14.66 4.97 25.34
C GLN A 57 13.78 4.26 26.38
N SER A 58 13.92 4.59 27.66
CA SER A 58 13.04 4.05 28.71
C SER A 58 11.58 4.48 28.50
N GLU A 59 11.36 5.77 28.23
CA GLU A 59 10.02 6.30 27.94
C GLU A 59 9.41 5.71 26.65
N LEU A 60 10.25 5.50 25.64
CA LEU A 60 9.88 4.86 24.39
C LEU A 60 9.45 3.41 24.64
N SER A 61 10.19 2.65 25.46
CA SER A 61 9.83 1.28 25.83
C SER A 61 8.41 1.22 26.41
N HIS A 62 8.09 2.09 27.36
CA HIS A 62 6.73 2.18 27.93
C HIS A 62 5.67 2.56 26.88
N THR A 63 6.02 3.41 25.92
CA THR A 63 5.12 3.80 24.83
C THR A 63 4.85 2.63 23.90
N LEU A 64 5.87 1.82 23.59
CA LEU A 64 5.72 0.60 22.80
C LEU A 64 4.90 -0.46 23.53
N ASP A 65 5.13 -0.64 24.84
CA ASP A 65 4.34 -1.57 25.66
C ASP A 65 2.86 -1.18 25.64
N ARG A 66 2.54 0.12 25.74
CA ARG A 66 1.16 0.61 25.59
C ARG A 66 0.58 0.27 24.22
N ILE A 67 1.32 0.49 23.14
CA ILE A 67 0.88 0.13 21.77
C ILE A 67 0.57 -1.37 21.69
N ILE A 68 1.46 -2.21 22.21
CA ILE A 68 1.30 -3.66 22.21
C ILE A 68 0.06 -4.06 23.01
N ILE A 69 -0.14 -3.49 24.20
CA ILE A 69 -1.30 -3.76 25.05
C ILE A 69 -2.59 -3.37 24.33
N TYR A 70 -2.67 -2.16 23.77
CA TYR A 70 -3.88 -1.73 23.06
C TYR A 70 -4.15 -2.61 21.83
N ALA A 71 -3.13 -2.91 21.03
CA ALA A 71 -3.30 -3.70 19.82
C ALA A 71 -3.71 -5.15 20.12
N ILE A 72 -2.96 -5.84 20.98
CA ILE A 72 -3.09 -7.29 21.19
C ILE A 72 -4.15 -7.63 22.22
N HIS A 73 -4.29 -6.84 23.29
CA HIS A 73 -5.15 -7.22 24.41
C HIS A 73 -6.53 -6.55 24.38
N ILE A 74 -6.68 -5.39 23.74
CA ILE A 74 -7.93 -4.63 23.77
C ILE A 74 -8.62 -4.59 22.40
N LEU A 75 -7.91 -4.18 21.34
CA LEU A 75 -8.53 -3.98 20.02
C LEU A 75 -8.78 -5.29 19.28
N CYS A 76 -7.92 -6.30 19.47
CA CYS A 76 -8.08 -7.59 18.80
C CYS A 76 -7.55 -8.74 19.69
N PRO A 77 -8.23 -9.07 20.81
CA PRO A 77 -7.80 -10.14 21.70
C PRO A 77 -7.74 -11.49 20.97
N LEU A 78 -6.57 -12.13 20.98
CA LEU A 78 -6.41 -13.52 20.52
C LEU A 78 -7.14 -14.44 21.52
N PRO A 79 -8.16 -15.23 21.12
CA PRO A 79 -8.23 -15.96 19.87
C PRO A 79 -9.58 -15.77 19.15
N ILE A 80 -9.73 -14.72 18.36
CA ILE A 80 -10.82 -14.63 17.39
C ILE A 80 -10.20 -14.42 16.00
N TYR A 81 -9.63 -15.51 15.47
CA TYR A 81 -9.67 -15.74 14.03
C TYR A 81 -11.14 -16.00 13.64
N SER A 82 -12.03 -15.01 13.86
CA SER A 82 -13.28 -14.99 13.12
C SER A 82 -12.88 -14.98 11.65
N PRO A 83 -13.48 -15.85 10.83
CA PRO A 83 -13.14 -15.91 9.41
C PRO A 83 -13.17 -14.49 8.85
N SER A 84 -12.14 -14.14 8.07
CA SER A 84 -12.27 -13.04 7.12
C SER A 84 -13.57 -13.28 6.34
N GLY A 85 -14.59 -12.45 6.56
CA GLY A 85 -15.93 -12.77 6.05
C GLY A 85 -17.10 -12.34 6.93
N ARG A 86 -16.88 -11.52 7.97
CA ARG A 86 -18.00 -10.99 8.74
C ARG A 86 -18.82 -10.05 7.87
N ARG A 87 -20.06 -10.46 7.60
CA ARG A 87 -21.04 -9.73 6.77
C ARG A 87 -22.16 -9.07 7.57
N ASP A 88 -22.22 -9.25 8.88
CA ASP A 88 -23.30 -8.78 9.76
C ASP A 88 -22.90 -7.58 10.64
N ASP A 89 -21.77 -6.93 10.36
CA ASP A 89 -21.21 -5.85 11.18
C ASP A 89 -21.36 -4.43 10.61
N GLN A 90 -22.24 -4.24 9.61
CA GLN A 90 -22.44 -2.94 8.96
C GLN A 90 -22.79 -1.81 9.94
N HIS A 91 -23.44 -2.17 11.05
CA HIS A 91 -23.95 -1.26 12.08
C HIS A 91 -22.93 -0.95 13.19
N LEU A 92 -21.77 -1.63 13.22
CA LEU A 92 -20.80 -1.54 14.32
C LEU A 92 -19.83 -0.33 14.22
N GLN A 93 -19.92 0.48 13.16
CA GLN A 93 -19.16 1.73 13.00
C GLN A 93 -17.65 1.59 13.28
N GLU A 94 -17.12 2.18 14.36
CA GLU A 94 -15.72 2.09 14.79
C GLU A 94 -15.28 0.65 15.07
N CYS A 95 -16.21 -0.18 15.56
CA CYS A 95 -15.97 -1.55 15.99
C CYS A 95 -16.19 -2.57 14.87
N LYS A 96 -16.29 -2.13 13.60
CA LYS A 96 -16.21 -3.04 12.45
C LYS A 96 -14.91 -3.82 12.53
N GLN A 97 -14.99 -5.12 12.28
CA GLN A 97 -13.83 -6.01 12.36
C GLN A 97 -12.70 -5.57 11.43
N PHE A 98 -13.02 -5.04 10.25
CA PHE A 98 -12.07 -4.49 9.29
C PHE A 98 -11.22 -3.36 9.90
N ARG A 99 -11.84 -2.45 10.67
CA ARG A 99 -11.14 -1.31 11.28
C ARG A 99 -10.22 -1.79 12.41
N LEU A 100 -10.75 -2.60 13.32
CA LEU A 100 -10.00 -3.14 14.46
C LEU A 100 -8.83 -4.01 14.00
N ARG A 101 -9.08 -4.94 13.08
CA ARG A 101 -8.04 -5.81 12.51
C ARG A 101 -7.03 -5.03 11.68
N GLY A 102 -7.47 -4.12 10.84
CA GLY A 102 -6.58 -3.29 10.03
C GLY A 102 -5.66 -2.42 10.89
N LEU A 103 -6.20 -1.82 11.96
CA LEU A 103 -5.42 -1.08 12.94
C LEU A 103 -4.43 -2.00 13.69
N HIS A 104 -4.88 -3.16 14.16
CA HIS A 104 -4.01 -4.15 14.80
C HIS A 104 -2.84 -4.55 13.87
N ASP A 105 -3.14 -4.94 12.63
CA ASP A 105 -2.13 -5.39 11.66
C ASP A 105 -1.16 -4.24 11.33
N HIS A 106 -1.67 -3.01 11.20
CA HIS A 106 -0.82 -1.84 11.00
C HIS A 106 0.12 -1.59 12.17
N LEU A 107 -0.40 -1.56 13.41
CA LEU A 107 0.40 -1.32 14.60
C LEU A 107 1.46 -2.42 14.79
N THR A 108 1.06 -3.68 14.71
CA THR A 108 1.95 -4.82 15.02
C THR A 108 2.94 -5.16 13.90
N GLN A 109 2.58 -4.96 12.64
CA GLN A 109 3.42 -5.37 11.51
C GLN A 109 4.13 -4.21 10.80
N ALA A 110 3.46 -3.06 10.62
CA ALA A 110 4.01 -1.94 9.87
C ALA A 110 4.75 -0.95 10.80
N LEU A 111 4.09 -0.50 11.87
CA LEU A 111 4.64 0.49 12.79
C LEU A 111 5.82 -0.08 13.59
N LEU A 112 5.64 -1.21 14.28
CA LEU A 112 6.73 -1.83 15.06
C LEU A 112 7.93 -2.19 14.19
N ARG A 113 7.72 -2.65 12.95
CA ARG A 113 8.83 -2.90 12.01
C ARG A 113 9.58 -1.62 11.65
N ALA A 114 8.87 -0.52 11.39
CA ALA A 114 9.50 0.77 11.08
C ALA A 114 10.34 1.30 12.26
N ILE A 115 9.82 1.16 13.48
CA ILE A 115 10.52 1.54 14.72
C ILE A 115 11.77 0.70 14.89
N ASN A 116 11.67 -0.63 14.74
CA ASN A 116 12.81 -1.52 14.86
C ASN A 116 13.95 -1.15 13.89
N ILE A 117 13.62 -0.81 12.63
CA ILE A 117 14.61 -0.35 11.65
C ILE A 117 15.31 0.93 12.13
N VAL A 118 14.57 1.92 12.64
CA VAL A 118 15.16 3.15 13.18
C VAL A 118 16.04 2.87 14.39
N CYS A 119 15.63 1.97 15.29
CA CYS A 119 16.45 1.56 16.43
C CYS A 119 17.77 0.91 15.98
N CYS A 120 17.74 -0.01 15.02
CA CYS A 120 18.95 -0.64 14.49
C CYS A 120 19.90 0.37 13.83
N GLU A 121 19.37 1.29 13.01
CA GLU A 121 20.18 2.32 12.35
C GLU A 121 20.75 3.33 13.35
N SER A 122 20.01 3.60 14.45
CA SER A 122 20.46 4.46 15.54
C SER A 122 21.60 3.82 16.33
N ASP A 123 21.46 2.54 16.70
CA ASP A 123 22.52 1.77 17.37
C ASP A 123 23.79 1.71 16.51
N PHE A 124 23.64 1.42 15.22
CA PHE A 124 24.77 1.41 14.29
C PHE A 124 25.46 2.77 14.21
N LEU A 125 24.71 3.88 14.15
CA LEU A 125 25.29 5.23 14.15
C LEU A 125 26.01 5.54 15.46
N ILE A 126 25.46 5.18 16.62
CA ILE A 126 26.11 5.37 17.92
C ILE A 126 27.44 4.63 17.96
N GLN A 127 27.49 3.38 17.50
CA GLN A 127 28.73 2.61 17.41
C GLN A 127 29.78 3.31 16.53
N GLN A 128 29.37 3.81 15.36
CA GLN A 128 30.29 4.56 14.49
C GLN A 128 30.79 5.86 15.15
N LEU A 129 29.93 6.59 15.86
CA LEU A 129 30.30 7.80 16.57
C LEU A 129 31.34 7.51 17.66
N ILE A 130 31.14 6.44 18.43
CA ILE A 130 32.08 6.01 19.48
C ILE A 130 33.44 5.59 18.88
N LEU A 131 33.44 4.86 17.76
CA LEU A 131 34.66 4.43 17.09
C LEU A 131 35.39 5.60 16.39
N SER A 132 34.66 6.61 15.91
CA SER A 132 35.22 7.78 15.22
C SER A 132 36.03 8.69 16.15
N THR A 133 35.78 8.64 17.46
CA THR A 133 36.58 9.36 18.46
C THR A 133 38.06 8.96 18.47
N ASP A 134 38.40 7.79 17.92
CA ASP A 134 39.75 7.21 17.91
C ASP A 134 40.45 7.21 16.53
N MET A 135 39.76 7.55 15.43
CA MET A 135 40.31 7.40 14.05
C MET A 135 40.07 8.59 13.13
N LYS A 136 41.13 9.02 12.41
CA LYS A 136 41.11 10.14 11.44
C LYS A 136 40.31 9.89 10.15
N ASP A 137 39.84 8.67 9.91
CA ASP A 137 39.12 8.25 8.68
C ASP A 137 37.60 7.99 8.92
N GLY A 138 37.11 8.28 10.14
CA GLY A 138 35.74 7.95 10.59
C GLY A 138 34.62 8.82 10.01
N ASP A 139 34.94 9.97 9.42
CA ASP A 139 33.94 10.96 8.98
C ASP A 139 33.04 10.44 7.85
N SER A 140 33.59 9.65 6.93
CA SER A 140 32.83 9.10 5.78
C SER A 140 31.79 8.07 6.22
N HIS A 141 32.15 7.17 7.14
CA HIS A 141 31.25 6.14 7.66
C HIS A 141 30.13 6.73 8.52
N VAL A 142 30.45 7.70 9.39
CA VAL A 142 29.45 8.41 10.19
C VAL A 142 28.45 9.16 9.30
N ALA A 143 28.92 9.83 8.25
CA ALA A 143 28.05 10.54 7.31
C ALA A 143 27.10 9.59 6.57
N LEU A 144 27.59 8.42 6.13
CA LEU A 144 26.76 7.40 5.48
C LEU A 144 25.72 6.82 6.44
N SER A 145 26.11 6.44 7.66
CA SER A 145 25.19 5.94 8.69
C SER A 145 24.12 6.97 9.04
N ARG A 146 24.50 8.24 9.18
CA ARG A 146 23.55 9.33 9.44
C ARG A 146 22.55 9.49 8.28
N LYS A 147 23.03 9.40 7.03
CA LYS A 147 22.16 9.44 5.85
C LYS A 147 21.19 8.27 5.82
N CYS A 148 21.64 7.05 6.15
CA CYS A 148 20.78 5.89 6.25
C CYS A 148 19.69 6.09 7.30
N LEU A 149 20.06 6.52 8.52
CA LEU A 149 19.10 6.82 9.59
C LEU A 149 18.06 7.88 9.17
N LEU A 150 18.50 9.01 8.61
CA LEU A 150 17.60 10.07 8.15
C LEU A 150 16.66 9.59 7.04
N SER A 151 17.11 8.68 6.18
CA SER A 151 16.24 8.08 5.15
C SER A 151 15.07 7.26 5.73
N ARG A 152 15.13 6.88 7.02
CA ARG A 152 14.08 6.12 7.72
C ARG A 152 13.06 6.99 8.43
N GLU A 153 13.36 8.27 8.66
CA GLU A 153 12.46 9.21 9.32
C GLU A 153 11.14 9.33 8.57
N SER A 154 11.18 9.66 7.27
CA SER A 154 9.96 9.84 6.47
C SER A 154 9.07 8.57 6.42
N PRO A 155 9.60 7.37 6.12
CA PRO A 155 8.80 6.14 6.19
C PRO A 155 8.14 5.88 7.54
N LEU A 156 8.84 6.14 8.64
CA LEU A 156 8.30 5.98 9.98
C LEU A 156 7.19 7.02 10.27
N MET A 157 7.40 8.29 9.93
CA MET A 157 6.39 9.34 10.09
C MET A 157 5.11 8.99 9.30
N THR A 158 5.26 8.53 8.06
CA THR A 158 4.14 8.04 7.25
C THR A 158 3.44 6.85 7.89
N SER A 159 4.17 5.97 8.60
CA SER A 159 3.59 4.84 9.33
C SER A 159 2.78 5.31 10.55
N ILE A 160 3.28 6.29 11.30
CA ILE A 160 2.55 6.90 12.42
C ILE A 160 1.28 7.60 11.92
N GLU A 161 1.38 8.37 10.83
CA GLU A 161 0.25 9.06 10.20
C GLU A 161 -0.79 8.07 9.67
N SER A 162 -0.37 6.96 9.06
CA SER A 162 -1.27 5.86 8.67
C SER A 162 -2.01 5.26 9.88
N GLY A 163 -1.33 5.09 11.03
CA GLY A 163 -1.96 4.60 12.25
C GLY A 163 -3.04 5.55 12.78
N ILE A 164 -2.76 6.85 12.71
CA ILE A 164 -3.73 7.90 13.02
C ILE A 164 -4.91 7.87 12.03
N GLU A 165 -4.65 7.64 10.74
CA GLU A 165 -5.71 7.54 9.72
C GLU A 165 -6.60 6.30 9.93
N TRP A 166 -6.06 5.15 10.36
CA TRP A 166 -6.87 4.00 10.78
C TRP A 166 -7.84 4.33 11.92
N LEU A 167 -7.41 5.18 12.85
CA LEU A 167 -8.19 5.59 14.02
C LEU A 167 -9.30 6.59 13.68
N LYS A 168 -9.01 7.60 12.83
CA LYS A 168 -9.92 8.74 12.58
C LYS A 168 -10.49 8.83 11.18
N GLY A 169 -9.92 8.11 10.22
CA GLY A 169 -10.26 8.19 8.81
C GLY A 169 -11.64 7.63 8.52
N SER A 170 -12.29 8.07 7.46
CA SER A 170 -13.51 7.40 6.99
C SER A 170 -13.22 5.98 6.52
N ASP A 171 -14.25 5.14 6.42
CA ASP A 171 -14.16 3.82 5.77
C ASP A 171 -13.49 3.92 4.38
N PHE A 172 -13.67 5.03 3.67
CA PHE A 172 -13.02 5.24 2.38
C PHE A 172 -11.55 5.65 2.50
N ASP A 173 -11.18 6.42 3.51
CA ASP A 173 -9.77 6.78 3.75
C ASP A 173 -8.95 5.53 4.09
N ILE A 174 -9.47 4.66 4.97
CA ILE A 174 -8.73 3.49 5.45
C ILE A 174 -8.55 2.41 4.39
N VAL A 175 -9.53 2.20 3.48
CA VAL A 175 -9.32 1.28 2.34
C VAL A 175 -8.27 1.82 1.36
N GLN A 176 -8.06 3.14 1.33
CA GLN A 176 -7.07 3.80 0.46
C GLN A 176 -5.64 3.78 1.00
N VAL A 177 -5.44 3.54 2.31
CA VAL A 177 -4.12 3.57 2.96
C VAL A 177 -3.10 2.70 2.21
N GLY A 178 -3.51 1.48 1.82
CA GLY A 178 -2.64 0.55 1.08
C GLY A 178 -2.49 0.87 -0.41
N TRP A 179 -3.42 1.60 -1.03
CA TRP A 179 -3.45 1.75 -2.49
C TRP A 179 -2.27 2.52 -3.04
N SER A 180 -1.82 3.58 -2.35
CA SER A 180 -0.75 4.45 -2.85
C SER A 180 0.55 3.69 -3.11
N LYS A 181 0.93 2.80 -2.18
CA LYS A 181 2.13 1.96 -2.30
C LYS A 181 2.00 0.94 -3.44
N GLU A 182 0.83 0.32 -3.58
CA GLU A 182 0.59 -0.67 -4.63
C GLU A 182 0.55 -0.04 -6.02
N VAL A 183 -0.06 1.14 -6.16
CA VAL A 183 -0.10 1.90 -7.41
C VAL A 183 1.31 2.33 -7.85
N LEU A 184 2.23 2.61 -6.90
CA LEU A 184 3.65 2.78 -7.23
C LEU A 184 4.27 1.49 -7.78
N GLY A 185 3.89 0.33 -7.23
CA GLY A 185 4.29 -0.98 -7.76
C GLY A 185 3.87 -1.20 -9.22
N TYR A 186 2.74 -0.63 -9.65
CA TYR A 186 2.30 -0.73 -11.05
C TYR A 186 3.27 -0.02 -12.00
N ASN A 187 3.95 1.04 -11.55
CA ASN A 187 4.97 1.71 -12.35
C ASN A 187 6.16 0.78 -12.60
N LYS A 188 6.56 -0.05 -11.63
CA LYS A 188 7.63 -1.03 -11.81
C LYS A 188 7.26 -2.09 -12.85
N SER A 189 6.03 -2.60 -12.82
CA SER A 189 5.55 -3.53 -13.85
C SER A 189 5.47 -2.85 -15.22
N LEU A 190 5.03 -1.59 -15.28
CA LEU A 190 5.01 -0.79 -16.50
C LEU A 190 6.41 -0.57 -17.08
N GLU A 191 7.39 -0.19 -16.25
CA GLU A 191 8.79 -0.02 -16.63
C GLU A 191 9.38 -1.33 -17.16
N THR A 192 9.09 -2.45 -16.50
CA THR A 192 9.52 -3.78 -16.96
C THR A 192 8.99 -4.10 -18.35
N ILE A 193 7.72 -3.79 -18.62
CA ILE A 193 7.10 -4.05 -19.92
C ILE A 193 7.63 -3.07 -20.99
N LEU A 194 7.89 -1.82 -20.64
CA LEU A 194 8.51 -0.84 -21.56
C LEU A 194 9.92 -1.26 -21.97
N ASP A 195 10.76 -1.61 -20.99
CA ASP A 195 12.12 -2.12 -21.23
C ASP A 195 12.11 -3.39 -22.10
N LEU A 196 11.14 -4.28 -21.89
CA LEU A 196 10.92 -5.45 -22.75
C LEU A 196 10.65 -5.04 -24.20
N VAL A 197 9.73 -4.09 -24.43
CA VAL A 197 9.41 -3.61 -25.79
C VAL A 197 10.65 -3.06 -26.49
N ASP A 198 11.42 -2.21 -25.81
CA ASP A 198 12.61 -1.58 -26.37
C ASP A 198 13.70 -2.62 -26.70
N LYS A 199 13.93 -3.57 -25.79
CA LYS A 199 14.89 -4.68 -26.00
C LYS A 199 14.47 -5.58 -27.15
N THR A 200 13.20 -5.97 -27.23
CA THR A 200 12.70 -6.83 -28.29
C THR A 200 12.82 -6.13 -29.64
N ILE A 201 12.42 -4.85 -29.77
CA ILE A 201 12.57 -4.08 -31.01
C ILE A 201 14.03 -4.04 -31.49
N ASN A 202 14.98 -3.81 -30.56
CA ASN A 202 16.39 -3.77 -30.89
C ASN A 202 16.96 -5.15 -31.28
N SER A 203 16.50 -6.22 -30.64
CA SER A 203 16.86 -7.61 -30.98
C SER A 203 16.34 -8.02 -32.36
N THR A 204 15.09 -7.69 -32.69
CA THR A 204 14.46 -8.04 -33.98
C THR A 204 15.17 -7.39 -35.17
N LYS A 205 15.81 -6.23 -34.98
CA LYS A 205 16.66 -5.58 -36.01
C LYS A 205 17.95 -6.35 -36.31
N ARG A 206 18.45 -7.14 -35.34
CA ARG A 206 19.74 -7.85 -35.42
C ARG A 206 19.61 -9.32 -35.81
N ASN A 207 18.47 -9.95 -35.51
CA ASN A 207 18.22 -11.38 -35.78
C ASN A 207 17.41 -11.62 -37.05
N ASN A 208 17.83 -12.59 -37.88
CA ASN A 208 17.20 -12.92 -39.17
C ASN A 208 16.25 -14.13 -39.14
N GLY A 209 16.06 -14.81 -38.01
CA GLY A 209 15.18 -15.98 -37.89
C GLY A 209 13.69 -15.63 -38.01
N ARG A 210 12.96 -16.26 -38.95
CA ARG A 210 11.53 -16.01 -39.22
C ARG A 210 10.63 -16.30 -38.01
N GLN A 211 10.92 -17.36 -37.25
CA GLN A 211 10.16 -17.73 -36.04
C GLN A 211 10.40 -16.73 -34.91
N THR A 212 11.65 -16.33 -34.67
CA THR A 212 12.02 -15.32 -33.67
C THR A 212 11.31 -13.99 -33.95
N LYS A 213 11.27 -13.53 -35.21
CA LYS A 213 10.55 -12.30 -35.59
C LYS A 213 9.04 -12.36 -35.33
N LYS A 214 8.42 -13.54 -35.43
CA LYS A 214 6.99 -13.74 -35.18
C LYS A 214 6.66 -13.67 -33.68
N ILE A 215 7.47 -14.33 -32.85
CA ILE A 215 7.36 -14.28 -31.39
C ILE A 215 7.62 -12.87 -30.88
N ASP A 216 8.67 -12.21 -31.39
CA ASP A 216 8.97 -10.82 -31.05
C ASP A 216 7.79 -9.88 -31.35
N LYS A 217 7.17 -10.01 -32.53
CA LYS A 217 6.01 -9.21 -32.92
C LYS A 217 4.81 -9.44 -31.98
N PHE A 218 4.58 -10.69 -31.58
CA PHE A 218 3.53 -11.04 -30.62
C PHE A 218 3.78 -10.44 -29.25
N VAL A 219 4.99 -10.60 -28.70
CA VAL A 219 5.38 -10.03 -27.41
C VAL A 219 5.25 -8.52 -27.42
N ILE A 220 5.71 -7.85 -28.48
CA ILE A 220 5.54 -6.39 -28.64
C ILE A 220 4.06 -6.00 -28.67
N GLN A 221 3.22 -6.74 -29.39
CA GLN A 221 1.78 -6.46 -29.48
C GLN A 221 1.10 -6.58 -28.11
N LEU A 222 1.33 -7.68 -27.38
CA LEU A 222 0.75 -7.88 -26.07
C LEU A 222 1.28 -6.87 -25.05
N ALA A 223 2.57 -6.58 -25.06
CA ALA A 223 3.17 -5.58 -24.18
C ALA A 223 2.53 -4.20 -24.37
N LYS A 224 2.28 -3.78 -25.62
CA LYS A 224 1.56 -2.53 -25.91
C LYS A 224 0.14 -2.51 -25.34
N LEU A 225 -0.59 -3.62 -25.43
CA LEU A 225 -1.94 -3.74 -24.86
C LEU A 225 -1.91 -3.76 -23.32
N ALA A 226 -0.94 -4.46 -22.71
CA ALA A 226 -0.73 -4.45 -21.26
C ALA A 226 -0.44 -3.05 -20.73
N ILE A 227 0.38 -2.25 -21.44
CA ILE A 227 0.64 -0.85 -21.09
C ILE A 227 -0.66 -0.05 -21.01
N ILE A 228 -1.60 -0.25 -21.93
CA ILE A 228 -2.89 0.44 -21.93
C ILE A 228 -3.71 0.04 -20.69
N ILE A 229 -3.77 -1.25 -20.38
CA ILE A 229 -4.49 -1.77 -19.21
C ILE A 229 -3.91 -1.19 -17.91
N ILE A 230 -2.59 -1.22 -17.74
CA ILE A 230 -1.92 -0.65 -16.56
C ILE A 230 -2.20 0.84 -16.43
N LYS A 231 -2.18 1.60 -17.54
CA LYS A 231 -2.51 3.03 -17.53
C LYS A 231 -3.96 3.29 -17.12
N LEU A 232 -4.90 2.46 -17.58
CA LEU A 232 -6.31 2.57 -17.17
C LEU A 232 -6.50 2.24 -15.69
N LEU A 233 -5.82 1.22 -15.16
CA LEU A 233 -5.83 0.92 -13.72
C LEU A 233 -5.26 2.07 -12.89
N ARG A 234 -4.13 2.66 -13.32
CA ARG A 234 -3.58 3.86 -12.65
C ARG A 234 -4.58 5.01 -12.67
N LEU A 235 -5.25 5.23 -13.80
CA LEU A 235 -6.26 6.27 -13.95
C LEU A 235 -7.45 6.05 -12.99
N PHE A 236 -7.89 4.80 -12.83
CA PHE A 236 -8.93 4.39 -11.88
C PHE A 236 -8.57 4.76 -10.43
N PHE A 237 -7.41 4.31 -9.94
CA PHE A 237 -6.98 4.62 -8.57
C PHE A 237 -6.72 6.12 -8.35
N ASN A 238 -6.14 6.80 -9.34
CA ASN A 238 -5.95 8.26 -9.27
C ASN A 238 -7.28 8.99 -9.14
N LYS A 239 -8.32 8.54 -9.87
CA LYS A 239 -9.66 9.12 -9.77
C LYS A 239 -10.28 8.89 -8.40
N LEU A 240 -10.07 7.72 -7.81
CA LEU A 240 -10.63 7.40 -6.50
C LEU A 240 -9.91 8.10 -5.34
N SER A 241 -8.64 8.47 -5.51
CA SER A 241 -7.79 9.06 -4.46
C SER A 241 -8.38 10.28 -3.74
N VAL A 242 -7.74 10.68 -2.63
CA VAL A 242 -7.99 11.94 -1.90
C VAL A 242 -8.02 13.16 -2.82
N ARG A 243 -7.17 13.20 -3.85
CA ARG A 243 -7.13 14.30 -4.84
C ARG A 243 -8.24 14.22 -5.90
N GLY A 244 -8.99 13.12 -5.95
CA GLY A 244 -10.09 12.86 -6.88
C GLY A 244 -11.44 12.82 -6.16
N MET A 245 -12.00 11.62 -6.02
CA MET A 245 -13.33 11.41 -5.45
C MET A 245 -13.42 11.75 -3.97
N ASN A 246 -12.33 11.61 -3.21
CA ASN A 246 -12.31 11.80 -1.76
C ASN A 246 -11.83 13.21 -1.32
N ARG A 247 -12.19 14.26 -2.08
CA ARG A 247 -11.74 15.64 -1.81
C ARG A 247 -12.35 16.29 -0.57
N LYS A 248 -13.61 15.98 -0.25
CA LYS A 248 -14.35 16.62 0.85
C LYS A 248 -14.40 15.80 2.13
N ARG A 249 -13.64 14.69 2.20
CA ARG A 249 -13.75 13.60 3.17
C ARG A 249 -15.17 13.04 3.22
N LEU A 250 -15.31 11.77 2.85
CA LEU A 250 -16.59 11.08 2.98
C LEU A 250 -16.98 10.94 4.47
N PRO A 251 -18.28 10.81 4.78
CA PRO A 251 -18.74 10.41 6.09
C PRO A 251 -17.97 9.22 6.65
N MET A 252 -17.77 9.25 7.97
CA MET A 252 -16.82 8.38 8.65
C MET A 252 -17.11 6.89 8.45
N PHE A 253 -18.39 6.51 8.41
CA PHE A 253 -18.81 5.11 8.26
C PHE A 253 -19.70 4.93 7.06
N SER A 254 -19.38 3.92 6.26
CA SER A 254 -20.25 3.41 5.20
C SER A 254 -21.19 2.34 5.76
N LYS A 255 -22.24 1.98 5.01
CA LYS A 255 -23.05 0.78 5.31
C LYS A 255 -22.41 -0.52 4.81
N MET A 256 -21.15 -0.49 4.38
CA MET A 256 -20.44 -1.67 3.89
C MET A 256 -19.97 -2.53 5.06
N CYS A 257 -20.07 -3.85 4.91
CA CYS A 257 -19.58 -4.81 5.91
C CYS A 257 -18.05 -4.96 5.83
N SER A 258 -17.46 -5.58 6.85
CA SER A 258 -16.01 -5.79 6.91
C SER A 258 -15.46 -6.63 5.76
N GLU A 259 -16.18 -7.65 5.28
CA GLU A 259 -15.73 -8.45 4.14
C GLU A 259 -15.64 -7.62 2.85
N ASP A 260 -16.63 -6.78 2.60
CA ASP A 260 -16.65 -5.93 1.41
C ASP A 260 -15.62 -4.79 1.50
N LEU A 261 -15.40 -4.22 2.70
CA LEU A 261 -14.30 -3.29 2.97
C LEU A 261 -12.94 -3.92 2.69
N ASP A 262 -12.73 -5.14 3.17
CA ASP A 262 -11.48 -5.89 2.93
C ASP A 262 -11.27 -6.19 1.44
N ALA A 263 -12.34 -6.57 0.71
CA ALA A 263 -12.28 -6.77 -0.74
C ALA A 263 -11.86 -5.49 -1.49
N VAL A 264 -12.42 -4.33 -1.10
CA VAL A 264 -12.07 -3.03 -1.69
C VAL A 264 -10.64 -2.61 -1.30
N ALA A 265 -10.21 -2.85 -0.07
CA ALA A 265 -8.85 -2.54 0.36
C ALA A 265 -7.80 -3.36 -0.41
N LYS A 266 -8.05 -4.66 -0.59
CA LYS A 266 -7.11 -5.60 -1.22
C LYS A 266 -7.06 -5.51 -2.75
N VAL A 267 -8.00 -4.83 -3.40
CA VAL A 267 -8.04 -4.74 -4.87
C VAL A 267 -6.71 -4.27 -5.46
N ALA A 268 -6.07 -3.27 -4.83
CA ALA A 268 -4.82 -2.73 -5.34
C ALA A 268 -3.66 -3.75 -5.27
N VAL A 269 -3.60 -4.52 -4.17
CA VAL A 269 -2.60 -5.58 -3.96
C VAL A 269 -2.82 -6.73 -4.95
N ASN A 270 -4.07 -7.19 -5.09
CA ASN A 270 -4.42 -8.29 -5.99
C ASN A 270 -4.05 -7.93 -7.43
N LEU A 271 -4.44 -6.74 -7.89
CA LEU A 271 -4.06 -6.24 -9.21
C LEU A 271 -2.55 -6.08 -9.36
N GLY A 272 -1.83 -5.67 -8.31
CA GLY A 272 -0.37 -5.60 -8.33
C GLY A 272 0.28 -6.96 -8.60
N GLY A 273 -0.22 -8.01 -7.95
CA GLY A 273 0.19 -9.39 -8.18
C GLY A 273 -0.04 -9.83 -9.63
N GLU A 274 -1.24 -9.61 -10.15
CA GLU A 274 -1.60 -9.95 -11.54
C GLU A 274 -0.72 -9.21 -12.57
N LEU A 275 -0.48 -7.90 -12.36
CA LEU A 275 0.36 -7.11 -13.24
C LEU A 275 1.84 -7.56 -13.19
N HIS A 276 2.32 -7.97 -12.01
CA HIS A 276 3.67 -8.50 -11.86
C HIS A 276 3.82 -9.84 -12.61
N GLN A 277 2.84 -10.74 -12.47
CA GLN A 277 2.81 -12.01 -13.18
C GLN A 277 2.77 -11.79 -14.70
N MET A 278 1.90 -10.90 -15.18
CA MET A 278 1.82 -10.53 -16.60
C MET A 278 3.18 -10.07 -17.15
N ALA A 279 3.85 -9.16 -16.44
CA ALA A 279 5.16 -8.65 -16.86
C ALA A 279 6.21 -9.77 -16.90
N GLY A 280 6.21 -10.67 -15.92
CA GLY A 280 7.09 -11.84 -15.87
C GLY A 280 6.86 -12.80 -17.04
N MET A 281 5.60 -13.09 -17.36
CA MET A 281 5.23 -13.99 -18.46
C MET A 281 5.60 -13.40 -19.84
N LEU A 282 5.35 -12.11 -20.05
CA LEU A 282 5.74 -11.44 -21.29
C LEU A 282 7.26 -11.47 -21.48
N LYS A 283 8.03 -11.35 -20.39
CA LYS A 283 9.50 -11.46 -20.43
C LYS A 283 9.97 -12.89 -20.72
N ALA A 284 9.25 -13.91 -20.24
CA ALA A 284 9.58 -15.32 -20.45
C ALA A 284 9.09 -15.89 -21.80
N ALA A 285 8.35 -15.11 -22.59
CA ALA A 285 7.68 -15.57 -23.82
C ALA A 285 8.60 -15.92 -25.01
N HIS A 286 9.90 -16.16 -24.79
CA HIS A 286 10.86 -16.57 -25.81
C HIS A 286 10.48 -17.89 -26.50
N SER A 287 9.76 -18.78 -25.80
CA SER A 287 9.11 -19.96 -26.37
C SER A 287 7.61 -19.86 -26.11
N ALA A 288 6.94 -19.09 -26.95
CA ALA A 288 5.49 -18.98 -27.02
C ALA A 288 4.79 -20.34 -26.90
N SER A 289 4.27 -20.65 -25.71
CA SER A 289 3.60 -21.93 -25.42
C SER A 289 2.13 -21.71 -25.12
N ALA A 290 1.32 -22.76 -25.32
CA ALA A 290 -0.10 -22.76 -24.96
C ALA A 290 -0.32 -22.35 -23.49
N HIS A 291 0.59 -22.79 -22.63
CA HIS A 291 0.62 -22.44 -21.20
C HIS A 291 0.75 -20.93 -20.98
N ILE A 292 1.68 -20.24 -21.64
CA ILE A 292 1.84 -18.78 -21.48
C ILE A 292 0.54 -18.05 -21.88
N CYS A 293 -0.08 -18.47 -22.97
CA CYS A 293 -1.31 -17.85 -23.45
C CYS A 293 -2.51 -18.09 -22.50
N GLN A 294 -2.61 -19.29 -21.92
CA GLN A 294 -3.62 -19.61 -20.92
C GLN A 294 -3.45 -18.73 -19.68
N HIS A 295 -2.24 -18.66 -19.13
CA HIS A 295 -1.96 -17.84 -17.94
C HIS A 295 -2.22 -16.34 -18.18
N LEU A 296 -1.81 -15.81 -19.32
CA LEU A 296 -2.11 -14.42 -19.69
C LEU A 296 -3.62 -14.15 -19.80
N THR A 297 -4.40 -15.15 -20.23
CA THR A 297 -5.86 -15.07 -20.28
C THR A 297 -6.46 -15.04 -18.88
N GLU A 298 -6.02 -15.95 -18.00
CA GLU A 298 -6.44 -16.02 -16.60
C GLU A 298 -6.13 -14.72 -15.86
N THR A 299 -4.92 -14.16 -16.05
CA THR A 299 -4.52 -12.87 -15.46
C THR A 299 -5.47 -11.73 -15.85
N ILE A 300 -5.86 -11.64 -17.12
CA ILE A 300 -6.80 -10.59 -17.58
C ILE A 300 -8.20 -10.80 -17.00
N GLN A 301 -8.65 -12.05 -16.90
CA GLN A 301 -9.94 -12.38 -16.30
C GLN A 301 -9.97 -12.04 -14.81
N ASN A 302 -8.89 -12.32 -14.08
CA ASN A 302 -8.73 -11.94 -12.67
C ASN A 302 -8.73 -10.41 -12.51
N ILE A 303 -7.98 -9.70 -13.35
CA ILE A 303 -7.96 -8.23 -13.36
C ILE A 303 -9.37 -7.66 -13.57
N ASP A 304 -10.14 -8.17 -14.55
CA ASP A 304 -11.50 -7.71 -14.79
C ASP A 304 -12.43 -8.04 -13.62
N THR A 305 -12.31 -9.23 -13.04
CA THR A 305 -13.11 -9.68 -11.89
C THR A 305 -12.87 -8.79 -10.67
N TYR A 306 -11.62 -8.58 -10.28
CA TYR A 306 -11.26 -7.75 -9.13
C TYR A 306 -11.71 -6.31 -9.29
N THR A 307 -11.53 -5.75 -10.49
CA THR A 307 -11.87 -4.35 -10.73
C THR A 307 -13.38 -4.14 -10.83
N THR A 308 -14.10 -5.07 -11.46
CA THR A 308 -15.57 -5.01 -11.56
C THR A 308 -16.24 -5.13 -10.20
N LYS A 309 -15.83 -6.10 -9.38
CA LYS A 309 -16.35 -6.29 -8.02
C LYS A 309 -16.12 -5.04 -7.16
N SER A 310 -14.91 -4.49 -7.21
CA SER A 310 -14.56 -3.31 -6.40
C SER A 310 -15.25 -2.04 -6.88
N LEU A 311 -15.35 -1.83 -8.19
CA LEU A 311 -16.10 -0.71 -8.75
C LEU A 311 -17.58 -0.76 -8.34
N LEU A 312 -18.20 -1.95 -8.38
CA LEU A 312 -19.59 -2.12 -7.94
C LEU A 312 -19.77 -1.71 -6.48
N LEU A 313 -18.88 -2.19 -5.58
CA LEU A 313 -18.92 -1.82 -4.17
C LEU A 313 -18.74 -0.31 -3.97
N ILE A 314 -17.80 0.31 -4.70
CA ILE A 314 -17.54 1.75 -4.61
C ILE A 314 -18.76 2.57 -5.08
N LEU A 315 -19.35 2.22 -6.22
CA LEU A 315 -20.53 2.90 -6.75
C LEU A 315 -21.77 2.71 -5.88
N THR A 316 -21.85 1.60 -5.15
CA THR A 316 -22.98 1.26 -4.28
C THR A 316 -22.87 1.93 -2.92
N TYR A 317 -21.67 1.92 -2.31
CA TYR A 317 -21.50 2.32 -0.92
C TYR A 317 -20.80 3.64 -0.73
N PHE A 318 -19.89 4.08 -1.61
CA PHE A 318 -19.13 5.33 -1.39
C PHE A 318 -19.67 6.48 -2.24
N LEU A 319 -20.02 6.23 -3.50
CA LEU A 319 -20.54 7.26 -4.40
C LEU A 319 -21.81 7.94 -3.86
N PRO A 320 -22.84 7.24 -3.35
CA PRO A 320 -24.07 7.88 -2.90
C PRO A 320 -23.89 8.73 -1.63
N ILE A 321 -22.78 8.56 -0.93
CA ILE A 321 -22.48 9.30 0.30
C ILE A 321 -21.85 10.68 -0.04
N ILE A 322 -21.37 10.89 -1.27
CA ILE A 322 -20.86 12.18 -1.70
C ILE A 322 -22.03 13.18 -1.74
N PRO A 323 -21.96 14.33 -1.03
CA PRO A 323 -23.03 15.30 -1.06
C PRO A 323 -23.17 15.91 -2.46
N ASP A 324 -24.36 15.78 -3.05
CA ASP A 324 -24.72 16.55 -4.24
C ASP A 324 -25.12 17.96 -3.81
N THR A 325 -24.55 18.97 -4.47
CA THR A 325 -24.89 20.37 -4.24
C THR A 325 -25.67 20.89 -5.44
N ASN A 326 -26.69 21.70 -5.20
CA ASN A 326 -27.49 22.33 -6.26
C ASN A 326 -26.54 23.08 -7.21
N GLY A 327 -26.47 22.65 -8.48
CA GLY A 327 -25.58 23.19 -9.51
C GLY A 327 -24.30 22.38 -9.78
N CYS A 328 -23.96 21.38 -8.97
CA CYS A 328 -22.82 20.49 -9.20
C CYS A 328 -23.20 19.03 -8.87
N PRO A 329 -23.80 18.29 -9.83
CA PRO A 329 -24.25 16.91 -9.64
C PRO A 329 -23.02 15.99 -9.64
N THR A 330 -22.33 15.97 -8.51
CA THR A 330 -21.03 15.33 -8.34
C THR A 330 -21.16 13.82 -8.49
N GLN A 331 -22.26 13.24 -8.00
CA GLN A 331 -22.52 11.81 -8.17
C GLN A 331 -22.69 11.43 -9.65
N ASN A 332 -23.45 12.21 -10.42
CA ASN A 332 -23.66 11.96 -11.85
C ASN A 332 -22.35 12.09 -12.65
N TYR A 333 -21.53 13.07 -12.30
CA TYR A 333 -20.20 13.24 -12.90
C TYR A 333 -19.32 11.99 -12.70
N TYR A 334 -19.22 11.49 -11.47
CA TYR A 334 -18.41 10.30 -11.19
C TYR A 334 -19.01 9.05 -11.84
N ARG A 335 -20.34 8.88 -11.82
CA ARG A 335 -21.01 7.77 -12.50
C ARG A 335 -20.66 7.74 -13.99
N ALA A 336 -20.88 8.84 -14.71
CA ALA A 336 -20.55 8.94 -16.14
C ALA A 336 -19.06 8.70 -16.42
N TRP A 337 -18.18 9.19 -15.53
CA TRP A 337 -16.74 8.95 -15.64
C TRP A 337 -16.40 7.46 -15.48
N PHE A 338 -16.96 6.78 -14.48
CA PHE A 338 -16.71 5.35 -14.24
C PHE A 338 -17.31 4.49 -15.34
N ASP A 339 -18.47 4.86 -15.89
CA ASP A 339 -19.07 4.18 -17.04
C ASP A 339 -18.13 4.27 -18.25
N THR A 340 -17.66 5.48 -18.58
CA THR A 340 -16.70 5.70 -19.67
C THR A 340 -15.41 4.91 -19.46
N TRP A 341 -14.87 4.96 -18.24
CA TRP A 341 -13.66 4.23 -17.88
C TRP A 341 -13.86 2.71 -18.03
N LYS A 342 -14.98 2.16 -17.56
CA LYS A 342 -15.28 0.73 -17.65
C LYS A 342 -15.42 0.29 -19.11
N THR A 343 -16.06 1.09 -19.97
CA THR A 343 -16.11 0.82 -21.42
C THR A 343 -14.71 0.72 -22.01
N LEU A 344 -13.84 1.72 -21.77
CA LEU A 344 -12.46 1.71 -22.27
C LEU A 344 -11.66 0.51 -21.73
N PHE A 345 -11.86 0.18 -20.46
CA PHE A 345 -11.19 -0.94 -19.81
C PHE A 345 -11.61 -2.30 -20.38
N THR A 346 -12.92 -2.52 -20.58
CA THR A 346 -13.44 -3.72 -21.23
C THR A 346 -12.92 -3.86 -22.66
N ILE A 347 -12.87 -2.77 -23.44
CA ILE A 347 -12.29 -2.78 -24.79
C ILE A 347 -10.81 -3.18 -24.74
N ALA A 348 -10.03 -2.61 -23.82
CA ALA A 348 -8.60 -2.93 -23.68
C ALA A 348 -8.39 -4.41 -23.32
N ASN A 349 -9.15 -4.95 -22.37
CA ASN A 349 -9.09 -6.36 -21.98
C ASN A 349 -9.47 -7.28 -23.15
N ASN A 350 -10.57 -6.99 -23.86
CA ASN A 350 -11.00 -7.78 -25.01
C ASN A 350 -9.97 -7.77 -26.14
N ASN A 351 -9.35 -6.62 -26.43
CA ASN A 351 -8.29 -6.52 -27.43
C ASN A 351 -7.06 -7.36 -27.04
N PHE A 352 -6.70 -7.38 -25.75
CA PHE A 352 -5.62 -8.22 -25.24
C PHE A 352 -5.95 -9.71 -25.40
N LEU A 353 -7.12 -10.14 -24.94
CA LEU A 353 -7.57 -11.54 -25.05
C LEU A 353 -7.64 -12.01 -26.51
N HIS A 354 -8.17 -11.18 -27.40
CA HIS A 354 -8.21 -11.48 -28.83
C HIS A 354 -6.80 -11.63 -29.41
N ALA A 355 -5.84 -10.77 -29.03
CA ALA A 355 -4.46 -10.89 -29.47
C ALA A 355 -3.80 -12.20 -29.00
N VAL A 356 -4.10 -12.65 -27.77
CA VAL A 356 -3.66 -13.95 -27.25
C VAL A 356 -4.27 -15.10 -28.07
N GLN A 357 -5.57 -15.08 -28.34
CA GLN A 357 -6.26 -16.11 -29.13
C GLN A 357 -5.73 -16.20 -30.56
N VAL A 358 -5.60 -15.06 -31.25
CA VAL A 358 -5.03 -15.00 -32.61
C VAL A 358 -3.64 -15.62 -32.65
N PHE A 359 -2.84 -15.43 -31.61
CA PHE A 359 -1.52 -16.03 -31.54
C PHE A 359 -1.56 -17.53 -31.25
N GLN A 360 -2.43 -18.00 -30.36
CA GLN A 360 -2.64 -19.44 -30.15
C GLN A 360 -3.07 -20.14 -31.45
N SER A 361 -3.98 -19.54 -32.22
CA SER A 361 -4.48 -20.11 -33.47
C SER A 361 -3.47 -20.06 -34.62
N ASN A 362 -2.59 -19.06 -34.65
CA ASN A 362 -1.64 -18.86 -35.75
C ASN A 362 -0.19 -19.28 -35.41
N GLY A 363 0.14 -19.55 -34.15
CA GLY A 363 1.51 -19.58 -33.63
C GLY A 363 1.93 -20.81 -32.83
N LEU A 364 1.01 -21.76 -32.61
CA LEU A 364 1.30 -23.12 -32.15
C LEU A 364 1.43 -24.07 -33.35
#